data_AF-A0A849QN28-F1
#
_entry.id   AF-A0A849QN28-F1
#
_cell.length_a   1.000
_cell.length_b   1.000
_cell.length_c   1.000
_cell.angle_alpha   90.00
_cell.angle_beta   90.00
_cell.angle_gamma   90.00
#
_symmetry.space_group_name_H-M   'P 1'
#
loop_
_entity.id
_entity.type
_entity.pdbx_description
1 polymer ?
#
loop_
_entity_poly.entity_id
_entity_poly.type
_entity_poly.pdbx_seq_one_letter_code
_entity_poly.pdbx_strand_id
1 'polypeptide(L)'
;MPFTCRRCGGSFCAKHRLPENHNCVGLKPPVVVDFTDIEQEMTDLGTWDRQRDWKERDEGTGIYGKRTNEAQSSGVPILPELKNLKVMPSKSNWIKQQTKKIFKPILIFLFSVFLLFLLQYAVIFADQNNILENFKKPDLVMPETGILNTTEFLDINKTSHYAESDEYIYAGGNGHEIYLQNNLDAVDPTYDEVVNFIKIDKTDLMQYSEYFVCADYAEIVHNNAEANGIKTAWVAISFYDDDNGHALNGFNTLDKGFIYIDSTGGTEIGPCSYDRLIGIEIGKPMWYYELYKCDDDYYYPPFISSKVESIDVIW
;
A
#
# COMPACT_ATOMS: atom_id res chain seq x y z
N MET A 1 -11.42 18.17 -27.92
CA MET A 1 -10.52 19.33 -28.05
C MET A 1 -9.11 18.89 -27.70
N PRO A 2 -8.05 19.51 -28.24
CA PRO A 2 -6.68 19.14 -27.90
C PRO A 2 -6.30 19.61 -26.48
N PHE A 3 -5.44 18.88 -25.80
CA PHE A 3 -4.95 19.15 -24.45
C PHE A 3 -3.68 20.00 -24.49
N THR A 4 -3.57 21.00 -23.63
CA THR A 4 -2.36 21.83 -23.55
C THR A 4 -1.45 21.33 -22.43
N CYS A 5 -0.22 20.95 -22.77
CA CYS A 5 0.78 20.55 -21.79
C CYS A 5 1.20 21.75 -20.93
N ARG A 6 1.12 21.63 -19.60
CA ARG A 6 1.54 22.69 -18.66
C ARG A 6 3.05 22.95 -18.66
N ARG A 7 3.85 21.98 -19.08
CA ARG A 7 5.32 22.05 -19.05
C ARG A 7 5.90 22.71 -20.29
N CYS A 8 5.45 22.32 -21.49
CA CYS A 8 5.98 22.86 -22.75
C CYS A 8 5.04 23.84 -23.48
N GLY A 9 3.77 23.95 -23.04
CA GLY A 9 2.75 24.78 -23.70
C GLY A 9 2.23 24.23 -25.04
N GLY A 10 2.70 23.06 -25.48
CA GLY A 10 2.25 22.40 -26.71
C GLY A 10 0.84 21.82 -26.59
N SER A 11 0.20 21.55 -27.74
CA SER A 11 -1.17 21.02 -27.82
C SER A 11 -1.18 19.59 -28.38
N PHE A 12 -1.83 18.67 -27.69
CA PHE A 12 -1.73 17.22 -27.93
C PHE A 12 -3.09 16.50 -27.91
N CYS A 13 -3.18 15.32 -28.51
CA CYS A 13 -4.36 14.47 -28.42
C CYS A 13 -4.47 13.77 -27.04
N ALA A 14 -5.58 13.10 -26.77
CA ALA A 14 -5.79 12.39 -25.51
C ALA A 14 -4.67 11.40 -25.15
N LYS A 15 -4.12 10.68 -26.15
CA LYS A 15 -3.00 9.73 -25.95
C LYS A 15 -1.68 10.40 -25.55
N HIS A 16 -1.44 11.61 -26.04
CA HIS A 16 -0.15 12.31 -25.92
C HIS A 16 -0.23 13.52 -24.97
N ARG A 17 -1.28 13.61 -24.14
CA ARG A 17 -1.51 14.80 -23.31
C ARG A 17 -0.55 14.90 -22.12
N LEU A 18 -0.06 13.78 -21.62
CA LEU A 18 0.90 13.72 -20.53
C LEU A 18 2.31 14.05 -21.05
N PRO A 19 3.12 14.85 -20.32
CA PRO A 19 4.50 15.19 -20.71
C PRO A 19 5.35 14.00 -21.18
N GLU A 20 5.16 12.85 -20.56
CA GLU A 20 5.89 11.61 -20.77
C GLU A 20 5.54 10.97 -22.12
N ASN A 21 4.31 11.15 -22.58
CA ASN A 21 3.79 10.53 -23.80
C ASN A 21 4.03 11.40 -25.06
N HIS A 22 4.85 12.46 -24.99
CA HIS A 22 5.09 13.31 -26.17
C HIS A 22 6.49 13.91 -26.30
N ASN A 23 7.50 13.28 -25.69
CA ASN A 23 8.87 13.80 -25.67
C ASN A 23 8.92 15.26 -25.22
N CYS A 24 8.22 15.57 -24.12
CA CYS A 24 8.10 16.95 -23.64
C CYS A 24 9.47 17.55 -23.34
N VAL A 25 9.81 18.66 -24.00
CA VAL A 25 11.06 19.40 -23.75
C VAL A 25 11.15 19.99 -22.34
N GLY A 26 10.02 20.10 -21.64
CA GLY A 26 9.95 20.54 -20.24
C GLY A 26 9.94 19.39 -19.22
N LEU A 27 9.97 18.14 -19.68
CA LEU A 27 10.08 16.97 -18.82
C LEU A 27 11.56 16.78 -18.44
N LYS A 28 11.87 16.92 -17.15
CA LYS A 28 13.19 16.56 -16.64
C LYS A 28 13.26 15.04 -16.50
N PRO A 29 14.37 14.38 -16.87
CA PRO A 29 14.55 12.97 -16.59
C PRO A 29 14.49 12.71 -15.08
N PRO A 30 14.06 11.52 -14.64
CA PRO A 30 14.10 11.14 -13.23
C PRO A 30 15.52 11.33 -12.72
N VAL A 31 15.68 12.11 -11.64
CA VAL A 31 16.96 12.21 -10.96
C VAL A 31 17.12 10.92 -10.16
N VAL A 32 18.06 10.08 -10.58
CA VAL A 32 18.46 8.88 -9.85
C VAL A 32 19.02 9.32 -8.49
N VAL A 33 18.46 8.77 -7.42
CA VAL A 33 18.73 9.18 -6.04
C VAL A 33 20.13 8.79 -5.61
N ASP A 34 20.80 9.69 -4.88
CA ASP A 34 21.88 9.32 -3.98
C ASP A 34 21.24 8.77 -2.70
N PHE A 35 21.23 7.44 -2.57
CA PHE A 35 20.57 6.75 -1.45
C PHE A 35 21.20 7.05 -0.10
N THR A 36 22.37 7.70 -0.03
CA THR A 36 23.10 7.90 1.24
C THR A 36 22.30 8.66 2.30
N ASP A 37 21.54 9.69 1.90
CA ASP A 37 20.69 10.45 2.84
C ASP A 37 19.55 9.60 3.41
N ILE A 38 18.95 8.75 2.58
CA ILE A 38 17.84 7.88 2.98
C ILE A 38 18.37 6.72 3.82
N GLU A 39 19.50 6.14 3.44
CA GLU A 39 20.18 5.09 4.22
C GLU A 39 20.52 5.56 5.63
N GLN A 40 20.98 6.81 5.79
CA GLN A 40 21.25 7.38 7.11
C GLN A 40 19.97 7.52 7.93
N GLU A 41 18.89 8.05 7.36
CA GLU A 41 17.60 8.16 8.05
C GLU A 41 17.05 6.79 8.46
N MET A 42 17.21 5.78 7.61
CA MET A 42 16.76 4.42 7.87
C MET A 42 17.65 3.69 8.89
N THR A 43 18.92 4.05 8.94
CA THR A 43 19.82 3.65 10.04
C THR A 43 19.36 4.25 11.36
N ASP A 44 19.02 5.54 11.39
CA ASP A 44 18.54 6.23 12.58
C ASP A 44 17.19 5.67 13.08
N LEU A 45 16.35 5.17 12.16
CA LEU A 45 15.12 4.43 12.49
C LEU A 45 15.36 2.99 13.00
N GLY A 46 16.61 2.50 12.95
CA GLY A 46 16.99 1.14 13.34
C GLY A 46 16.56 0.05 12.35
N THR A 47 16.15 0.44 11.13
CA THR A 47 15.69 -0.50 10.09
C THR A 47 16.87 -1.11 9.31
N TRP A 48 17.95 -0.34 9.13
CA TRP A 48 19.16 -0.77 8.40
C TRP A 48 19.89 -1.95 9.06
N ASP A 49 19.94 -2.01 10.40
CA ASP A 49 20.64 -3.09 11.11
C ASP A 49 19.99 -4.46 10.85
N ARG A 50 18.65 -4.52 10.67
CA ARG A 50 17.94 -5.76 10.30
C ARG A 50 18.34 -6.30 8.92
N GLN A 51 18.75 -5.43 8.00
CA GLN A 51 19.13 -5.81 6.64
C GLN A 51 20.60 -6.26 6.54
N ARG A 52 21.51 -5.63 7.29
CA ARG A 52 22.93 -6.04 7.37
C ARG A 52 23.06 -7.47 7.88
N ASP A 53 22.28 -7.77 8.92
CA ASP A 53 22.13 -9.10 9.52
C ASP A 53 21.78 -10.21 8.51
N TRP A 54 21.15 -9.85 7.39
CA TRP A 54 20.84 -10.76 6.29
C TRP A 54 21.97 -10.84 5.24
N LYS A 55 22.52 -9.70 4.78
CA LYS A 55 23.66 -9.69 3.85
C LYS A 55 24.81 -10.56 4.37
N GLU A 56 25.11 -10.47 5.66
CA GLU A 56 26.15 -11.28 6.31
C GLU A 56 25.77 -12.77 6.46
N ARG A 57 24.47 -13.10 6.50
CA ARG A 57 23.97 -14.49 6.56
C ARG A 57 24.00 -15.20 5.21
N ASP A 58 23.71 -14.48 4.13
CA ASP A 58 23.66 -15.01 2.77
C ASP A 58 25.05 -15.26 2.18
N GLU A 59 26.04 -14.43 2.52
CA GLU A 59 27.44 -14.69 2.13
C GLU A 59 28.03 -15.94 2.81
N GLY A 60 27.42 -16.43 3.90
CA GLY A 60 27.96 -17.50 4.72
C GLY A 60 27.34 -18.88 4.57
N THR A 61 26.09 -19.03 4.14
CA THR A 61 25.37 -20.31 4.42
C THR A 61 24.53 -20.92 3.31
N GLY A 62 24.16 -20.23 2.22
CA GLY A 62 23.50 -20.84 1.05
C GLY A 62 22.30 -21.75 1.33
N ILE A 63 21.62 -21.62 2.49
CA ILE A 63 20.51 -22.48 2.90
C ILE A 63 19.35 -21.61 3.40
N TYR A 64 18.27 -21.63 2.62
CA TYR A 64 16.99 -21.04 2.95
C TYR A 64 16.42 -21.61 4.26
N GLY A 65 16.29 -20.72 5.26
CA GLY A 65 15.30 -20.74 6.33
C GLY A 65 15.07 -22.03 7.12
N LYS A 66 15.69 -22.16 8.30
CA LYS A 66 15.05 -22.67 9.53
C LYS A 66 15.69 -22.00 10.75
N ARG A 67 14.94 -21.17 11.48
CA ARG A 67 15.22 -20.97 12.90
C ARG A 67 14.76 -22.24 13.62
N THR A 68 15.70 -23.03 14.13
CA THR A 68 15.40 -23.96 15.22
C THR A 68 15.21 -23.13 16.49
N ASN A 69 14.10 -23.34 17.19
CA ASN A 69 13.89 -22.83 18.54
C ASN A 69 14.89 -23.52 19.49
N GLU A 70 16.10 -22.99 19.59
CA GLU A 70 17.01 -23.29 20.70
C GLU A 70 16.99 -22.08 21.64
N ALA A 71 15.99 -22.09 22.54
CA ALA A 71 16.09 -21.34 23.76
C ALA A 71 17.34 -21.83 24.51
N GLN A 72 18.31 -20.94 24.69
CA GLN A 72 19.47 -21.14 25.55
C GLN A 72 19.01 -21.64 26.92
N SER A 73 19.28 -22.91 27.22
CA SER A 73 19.16 -23.45 28.57
C SER A 73 20.34 -22.96 29.41
N SER A 74 20.18 -21.83 30.09
CA SER A 74 21.03 -21.49 31.23
C SER A 74 20.58 -22.30 32.43
N GLY A 75 21.48 -23.15 32.93
CA GLY A 75 21.22 -24.07 34.03
C GLY A 75 20.92 -23.36 35.35
N VAL A 76 19.89 -23.83 36.04
CA VAL A 76 19.65 -23.58 37.47
C VAL A 76 19.38 -24.93 38.17
N PRO A 77 20.00 -25.23 39.33
CA PRO A 77 19.88 -26.54 39.96
C PRO A 77 18.53 -26.75 40.66
N ILE A 78 18.06 -27.99 40.63
CA ILE A 78 16.85 -28.49 41.28
C ILE A 78 17.09 -28.65 42.80
N LEU A 79 16.20 -28.12 43.63
CA LEU A 79 16.05 -28.50 45.05
C LEU A 79 14.72 -29.27 45.26
N PRO A 80 14.68 -30.32 46.10
CA PRO A 80 13.49 -31.17 46.23
C PRO A 80 12.58 -30.80 47.41
N GLU A 81 11.33 -31.24 47.27
CA GLU A 81 10.27 -31.44 48.28
C GLU A 81 9.49 -30.23 48.84
N LEU A 82 8.19 -30.17 48.50
CA LEU A 82 7.12 -29.85 49.44
C LEU A 82 5.90 -30.76 49.16
N LYS A 83 5.83 -31.88 49.89
CA LYS A 83 4.59 -32.64 50.13
C LYS A 83 3.88 -32.01 51.34
N ASN A 84 2.54 -31.94 51.26
CA ASN A 84 1.56 -31.61 52.31
C ASN A 84 1.06 -30.15 52.34
N LEU A 85 -0.05 -29.90 51.64
CA LEU A 85 -1.02 -28.87 52.01
C LEU A 85 -2.45 -29.43 51.87
N LYS A 86 -3.19 -29.42 52.98
CA LYS A 86 -4.58 -29.87 53.10
C LYS A 86 -5.51 -28.97 52.29
N VAL A 87 -6.37 -29.58 51.47
CA VAL A 87 -7.43 -28.91 50.71
C VAL A 87 -8.57 -28.49 51.64
N MET A 88 -8.91 -27.20 51.67
CA MET A 88 -10.16 -26.67 52.25
C MET A 88 -11.26 -26.56 51.19
N PRO A 89 -12.56 -26.73 51.55
CA PRO A 89 -13.64 -26.72 50.56
C PRO A 89 -13.95 -25.32 50.01
N SER A 90 -14.38 -25.27 48.75
CA SER A 90 -14.42 -24.07 47.91
C SER A 90 -15.46 -23.02 48.32
N LYS A 91 -15.06 -21.74 48.34
CA LYS A 91 -15.90 -20.52 48.47
C LYS A 91 -16.72 -20.20 47.19
N SER A 92 -16.99 -21.17 46.32
CA SER A 92 -17.42 -20.90 44.93
C SER A 92 -18.87 -20.45 44.78
N ASN A 93 -19.76 -20.76 45.74
CA ASN A 93 -21.19 -20.48 45.57
C ASN A 93 -21.64 -19.09 46.03
N TRP A 94 -20.91 -18.44 46.94
CA TRP A 94 -21.27 -17.09 47.42
C TRP A 94 -20.89 -15.99 46.40
N ILE A 95 -19.73 -16.13 45.75
CA ILE A 95 -19.23 -15.16 44.76
C ILE A 95 -20.07 -15.20 43.46
N LYS A 96 -20.57 -16.38 43.07
CA LYS A 96 -21.44 -16.54 41.88
C LYS A 96 -22.81 -15.85 42.02
N GLN A 97 -23.31 -15.66 43.24
CA GLN A 97 -24.58 -14.95 43.45
C GLN A 97 -24.41 -13.42 43.49
N GLN A 98 -23.31 -12.89 44.03
CA GLN A 98 -23.07 -11.44 44.03
C GLN A 98 -22.76 -10.87 42.64
N THR A 99 -21.99 -11.60 41.83
CA THR A 99 -21.59 -11.17 40.47
C THR A 99 -22.79 -10.95 39.55
N LYS A 100 -23.84 -11.78 39.64
CA LYS A 100 -25.06 -11.64 38.81
C LYS A 100 -25.92 -10.40 39.12
N LYS A 101 -25.86 -9.85 40.34
CA LYS A 101 -26.66 -8.67 40.74
C LYS A 101 -26.09 -7.36 40.22
N ILE A 102 -24.77 -7.28 40.02
CA ILE A 102 -24.08 -6.05 39.58
C ILE A 102 -23.82 -6.07 38.06
N PHE A 103 -23.50 -7.23 37.47
CA PHE A 103 -23.19 -7.30 36.05
C PHE A 103 -24.39 -7.11 35.12
N LYS A 104 -25.59 -7.55 35.52
CA LYS A 104 -26.79 -7.42 34.67
C LYS A 104 -27.14 -5.97 34.30
N PRO A 105 -27.21 -5.01 35.25
CA PRO A 105 -27.52 -3.62 34.88
C PRO A 105 -26.40 -2.97 34.05
N ILE A 106 -25.13 -3.31 34.29
CA ILE A 106 -24.00 -2.79 33.50
C ILE A 106 -24.05 -3.32 32.06
N LEU A 107 -24.34 -4.61 31.88
CA LEU A 107 -24.45 -5.22 30.54
C LEU A 107 -25.64 -4.63 29.76
N ILE A 108 -26.76 -4.37 30.42
CA ILE A 108 -27.92 -3.69 29.82
C ILE A 108 -27.56 -2.26 29.42
N PHE A 109 -26.83 -1.53 30.26
CA PHE A 109 -26.37 -0.18 29.96
C PHE A 109 -25.42 -0.16 28.75
N LEU A 110 -24.41 -1.03 28.72
CA LEU A 110 -23.50 -1.14 27.59
C LEU A 110 -24.21 -1.54 26.29
N PHE A 111 -25.18 -2.46 26.37
CA PHE A 111 -26.00 -2.85 25.23
C PHE A 111 -26.87 -1.68 24.72
N SER A 112 -27.44 -0.87 25.63
CA SER A 112 -28.21 0.32 25.24
C SER A 112 -27.36 1.40 24.57
N VAL A 113 -26.12 1.62 25.04
CA VAL A 113 -25.17 2.55 24.39
C VAL A 113 -24.78 2.03 23.01
N PHE A 114 -24.47 0.73 22.88
CA PHE A 114 -24.17 0.11 21.60
C PHE A 114 -25.34 0.22 20.60
N LEU A 115 -26.58 0.03 21.06
CA LEU A 115 -27.77 0.18 20.21
C LEU A 115 -27.95 1.63 19.73
N LEU A 116 -27.61 2.63 20.55
CA LEU A 116 -27.62 4.04 20.15
C LEU A 116 -26.56 4.33 19.07
N PHE A 117 -25.35 3.75 19.20
CA PHE A 117 -24.33 3.84 18.16
C PHE A 117 -24.76 3.17 16.86
N LEU A 118 -25.40 2.00 16.91
CA LEU A 118 -25.96 1.34 15.72
C LEU A 118 -27.05 2.18 15.06
N LEU A 119 -27.93 2.81 15.84
CA LEU A 119 -28.95 3.72 15.31
C LEU A 119 -28.32 4.95 14.65
N GLN A 120 -27.29 5.54 15.26
CA GLN A 120 -26.60 6.69 14.69
C GLN A 120 -25.85 6.33 13.40
N TYR A 121 -25.24 5.14 13.35
CA TYR A 121 -24.61 4.61 12.14
C TYR A 121 -25.64 4.31 11.04
N ALA A 122 -26.80 3.74 11.38
CA ALA A 122 -27.88 3.49 10.44
C ALA A 122 -28.46 4.78 9.83
N VAL A 123 -28.51 5.88 10.58
CA VAL A 123 -28.92 7.20 10.07
C VAL A 123 -27.90 7.74 9.06
N ILE A 124 -26.60 7.65 9.36
CA ILE A 124 -25.52 8.06 8.43
C ILE A 124 -25.55 7.21 7.15
N PHE A 125 -25.76 5.90 7.28
CA PHE A 125 -25.86 4.99 6.15
C PHE A 125 -27.14 5.21 5.32
N ALA A 126 -28.28 5.52 5.95
CA ALA A 126 -29.51 5.88 5.25
C ALA A 126 -29.36 7.20 4.48
N ASP A 127 -28.60 8.16 5.00
CA ASP A 127 -28.28 9.41 4.31
C ASP A 127 -27.41 9.16 3.07
N GLN A 128 -26.37 8.32 3.17
CA GLN A 128 -25.57 7.90 2.01
C GLN A 128 -26.41 7.18 0.94
N ASN A 129 -27.37 6.34 1.33
CA ASN A 129 -28.24 5.66 0.37
C ASN A 129 -29.27 6.59 -0.28
N ASN A 130 -29.77 7.61 0.43
CA ASN A 130 -30.61 8.66 -0.15
C ASN A 130 -29.84 9.52 -1.17
N ILE A 131 -28.54 9.74 -0.94
CA ILE A 131 -27.66 10.37 -1.92
C ILE A 131 -27.54 9.48 -3.16
N LEU A 132 -27.39 8.16 -2.99
CA LEU A 132 -27.26 7.20 -4.12
C LEU A 132 -28.56 6.98 -4.90
N GLU A 133 -29.75 7.02 -4.28
CA GLU A 133 -31.01 6.93 -5.03
C GLU A 133 -31.30 8.19 -5.88
N ASN A 134 -30.82 9.36 -5.48
CA ASN A 134 -30.85 10.57 -6.30
C ASN A 134 -29.86 10.55 -7.49
N PHE A 135 -28.98 9.54 -7.55
CA PHE A 135 -28.13 9.25 -8.73
C PHE A 135 -28.76 8.25 -9.72
N LYS A 136 -30.05 7.89 -9.58
CA LYS A 136 -30.75 7.23 -10.69
C LYS A 136 -30.85 8.19 -11.87
N LYS A 137 -30.02 7.92 -12.89
CA LYS A 137 -30.00 8.55 -14.22
C LYS A 137 -31.40 9.04 -14.65
N PRO A 138 -31.62 10.33 -14.87
CA PRO A 138 -32.82 10.77 -15.57
C PRO A 138 -32.71 10.38 -17.04
N ASP A 139 -33.79 9.82 -17.58
CA ASP A 139 -33.95 9.51 -19.01
C ASP A 139 -33.69 10.78 -19.85
N LEU A 140 -32.71 10.69 -20.74
CA LEU A 140 -32.31 11.78 -21.64
C LEU A 140 -33.36 11.95 -22.75
N VAL A 141 -34.33 12.84 -22.50
CA VAL A 141 -35.09 13.50 -23.57
C VAL A 141 -34.41 14.84 -23.83
N MET A 142 -33.80 15.01 -25.01
CA MET A 142 -33.13 16.24 -25.44
C MET A 142 -34.16 17.22 -26.01
N PRO A 143 -34.36 18.43 -25.45
CA PRO A 143 -34.98 19.51 -26.19
C PRO A 143 -33.91 20.31 -26.93
N GLU A 144 -34.21 20.60 -28.20
CA GLU A 144 -33.40 21.46 -29.06
C GLU A 144 -33.33 22.89 -28.49
N THR A 145 -32.11 23.44 -28.53
CA THR A 145 -31.77 24.87 -28.42
C THR A 145 -32.03 25.55 -27.06
N GLY A 146 -30.94 25.88 -26.35
CA GLY A 146 -30.98 26.79 -25.22
C GLY A 146 -29.72 26.74 -24.38
N ILE A 147 -28.79 27.68 -24.62
CA ILE A 147 -27.55 27.86 -23.85
C ILE A 147 -27.90 28.21 -22.40
N LEU A 148 -27.39 27.44 -21.44
CA LEU A 148 -27.21 27.86 -20.04
C LEU A 148 -25.88 27.29 -19.50
N ASN A 149 -25.01 28.20 -19.06
CA ASN A 149 -23.79 27.94 -18.31
C ASN A 149 -24.13 27.46 -16.90
N THR A 150 -23.69 26.25 -16.53
CA THR A 150 -23.40 25.86 -15.15
C THR A 150 -22.18 24.95 -15.13
N THR A 151 -21.14 25.45 -14.49
CA THR A 151 -19.87 24.83 -14.12
C THR A 151 -20.07 23.74 -13.07
N GLU A 152 -19.90 22.49 -13.47
CA GLU A 152 -19.39 21.32 -12.72
C GLU A 152 -19.86 20.05 -13.47
N PHE A 153 -19.38 19.91 -14.70
CA PHE A 153 -19.29 18.59 -15.29
C PHE A 153 -18.03 17.96 -14.72
N LEU A 154 -18.17 16.90 -13.92
CA LEU A 154 -17.09 15.96 -13.68
C LEU A 154 -16.50 15.59 -15.05
N ASP A 155 -15.32 16.13 -15.35
CA ASP A 155 -14.63 15.92 -16.62
C ASP A 155 -14.21 14.45 -16.73
N ILE A 156 -15.11 13.64 -17.30
CA ILE A 156 -14.91 12.24 -17.72
C ILE A 156 -13.74 12.06 -18.71
N ASN A 157 -13.04 13.14 -19.07
CA ASN A 157 -11.83 13.18 -19.89
C ASN A 157 -10.53 13.31 -19.08
N LYS A 158 -10.59 13.36 -17.74
CA LYS A 158 -9.37 13.43 -16.90
C LYS A 158 -8.68 12.07 -16.78
N THR A 159 -9.40 10.95 -16.77
CA THR A 159 -8.83 9.60 -16.74
C THR A 159 -8.12 9.25 -18.05
N SER A 160 -6.85 8.88 -18.01
CA SER A 160 -6.17 8.25 -19.16
C SER A 160 -6.57 6.79 -19.21
N HIS A 161 -6.53 6.24 -20.42
CA HIS A 161 -6.61 4.81 -20.65
C HIS A 161 -5.23 4.38 -21.15
N TYR A 162 -4.78 3.23 -20.63
CA TYR A 162 -3.68 2.38 -21.08
C TYR A 162 -2.29 2.66 -20.50
N ALA A 163 -1.79 1.67 -19.76
CA ALA A 163 -0.38 1.28 -19.73
C ALA A 163 -0.05 0.51 -21.02
N GLU A 164 -0.14 1.15 -22.20
CA GLU A 164 0.35 0.59 -23.46
C GLU A 164 1.81 1.04 -23.59
N SER A 165 2.78 0.14 -23.41
CA SER A 165 3.98 0.21 -24.23
C SER A 165 3.61 -0.41 -25.59
N ASP A 166 4.24 0.00 -26.69
CA ASP A 166 3.97 -0.54 -28.04
C ASP A 166 4.22 -2.07 -28.16
N GLU A 167 4.58 -2.74 -27.06
CA GLU A 167 5.06 -4.12 -27.01
C GLU A 167 4.38 -5.01 -25.93
N TYR A 168 3.80 -4.47 -24.84
CA TYR A 168 3.23 -5.28 -23.74
C TYR A 168 1.89 -4.78 -23.19
N ILE A 169 0.98 -5.71 -22.92
CA ILE A 169 -0.24 -5.52 -22.11
C ILE A 169 0.06 -6.05 -20.71
N TYR A 170 0.08 -5.17 -19.72
CA TYR A 170 0.22 -5.56 -18.31
C TYR A 170 -1.13 -6.03 -17.75
N ALA A 171 -1.11 -7.10 -16.95
CA ALA A 171 -2.32 -7.69 -16.40
C ALA A 171 -2.20 -7.99 -14.90
N GLY A 172 -3.32 -7.84 -14.19
CA GLY A 172 -3.50 -8.30 -12.81
C GLY A 172 -3.66 -9.81 -12.71
N GLY A 173 -3.76 -10.33 -11.49
CA GLY A 173 -3.72 -11.78 -11.23
C GLY A 173 -4.91 -12.53 -11.83
N ASN A 174 -6.06 -11.88 -11.95
CA ASN A 174 -7.24 -12.43 -12.62
C ASN A 174 -7.22 -12.28 -14.16
N GLY A 175 -6.13 -11.78 -14.74
CA GLY A 175 -5.97 -11.54 -16.17
C GLY A 175 -6.61 -10.25 -16.68
N HIS A 176 -7.12 -9.37 -15.79
CA HIS A 176 -7.62 -8.07 -16.20
C HIS A 176 -6.46 -7.15 -16.59
N GLU A 177 -6.68 -6.29 -17.59
CA GLU A 177 -5.68 -5.31 -18.03
C GLU A 177 -5.52 -4.19 -17.00
N ILE A 178 -4.28 -3.84 -16.65
CA ILE A 178 -4.00 -2.76 -15.71
C ILE A 178 -4.55 -1.41 -16.23
N TYR A 179 -5.35 -0.74 -15.40
CA TYR A 179 -6.05 0.49 -15.72
C TYR A 179 -5.64 1.67 -14.81
N LEU A 180 -4.76 2.51 -15.34
CA LEU A 180 -4.21 3.69 -14.66
C LEU A 180 -5.09 4.93 -14.89
N GLN A 181 -5.64 5.47 -13.80
CA GLN A 181 -6.51 6.64 -13.77
C GLN A 181 -5.72 7.90 -13.43
N ASN A 182 -5.06 8.48 -14.42
CA ASN A 182 -4.21 9.65 -14.14
C ASN A 182 -5.07 10.90 -13.92
N ASN A 183 -4.60 11.75 -13.02
CA ASN A 183 -5.17 13.04 -12.70
C ASN A 183 -4.27 14.13 -13.30
N LEU A 184 -4.80 14.89 -14.27
CA LEU A 184 -4.06 15.97 -14.92
C LEU A 184 -3.63 17.12 -13.97
N ASP A 185 -4.22 17.16 -12.79
CA ASP A 185 -3.89 18.11 -11.73
C ASP A 185 -2.96 17.53 -10.67
N ALA A 186 -2.64 16.23 -10.73
CA ALA A 186 -1.65 15.64 -9.83
C ALA A 186 -0.25 16.21 -10.09
N VAL A 187 0.50 16.37 -9.01
CA VAL A 187 1.82 17.00 -9.02
C VAL A 187 2.87 16.10 -8.38
N ASP A 188 4.12 16.31 -8.77
CA ASP A 188 5.27 15.66 -8.15
C ASP A 188 5.30 15.99 -6.64
N PRO A 189 5.25 14.98 -5.72
CA PRO A 189 5.15 15.19 -4.27
C PRO A 189 6.53 15.44 -3.62
N THR A 190 6.59 15.86 -2.36
CA THR A 190 7.80 15.67 -1.53
C THR A 190 7.89 14.23 -1.00
N TYR A 191 9.06 13.83 -0.52
CA TYR A 191 9.23 12.53 0.13
C TYR A 191 8.27 12.33 1.31
N ASP A 192 8.13 13.34 2.17
CA ASP A 192 7.22 13.30 3.32
C ASP A 192 5.75 13.16 2.89
N GLU A 193 5.35 13.80 1.79
CA GLU A 193 4.01 13.66 1.22
C GLU A 193 3.75 12.22 0.75
N VAL A 194 4.74 11.58 0.10
CA VAL A 194 4.64 10.17 -0.29
C VAL A 194 4.51 9.28 0.95
N VAL A 195 5.37 9.43 1.95
CA VAL A 195 5.34 8.62 3.17
C VAL A 195 4.00 8.77 3.91
N ASN A 196 3.46 9.99 3.99
CA ASN A 196 2.17 10.23 4.63
C ASN A 196 0.99 9.64 3.84
N PHE A 197 1.04 9.72 2.51
CA PHE A 197 0.06 9.07 1.64
C PHE A 197 0.07 7.56 1.83
N ILE A 198 1.23 6.92 1.72
CA ILE A 198 1.38 5.47 1.83
C ILE A 198 0.91 4.96 3.20
N LYS A 199 1.18 5.67 4.30
CA LYS A 199 0.68 5.29 5.64
C LYS A 199 -0.85 5.29 5.77
N ILE A 200 -1.55 6.09 4.97
CA ILE A 200 -3.01 6.22 5.02
C ILE A 200 -3.67 5.27 4.02
N ASP A 201 -3.01 5.06 2.88
CA ASP A 201 -3.37 4.04 1.91
C ASP A 201 -3.28 2.65 2.58
N LYS A 202 -4.27 1.79 2.32
CA LYS A 202 -4.38 0.47 2.99
C LYS A 202 -4.20 -0.68 2.03
N THR A 203 -3.65 -0.42 0.84
CA THR A 203 -3.51 -1.44 -0.20
C THR A 203 -2.61 -2.58 0.30
N ASP A 204 -1.60 -2.27 1.11
CA ASP A 204 -0.70 -3.26 1.73
C ASP A 204 -1.40 -4.25 2.69
N LEU A 205 -2.58 -3.89 3.19
CA LEU A 205 -3.41 -4.75 4.05
C LEU A 205 -4.31 -5.72 3.25
N MET A 206 -4.37 -5.58 1.92
CA MET A 206 -5.10 -6.50 1.07
C MET A 206 -4.37 -7.85 1.00
N GLN A 207 -5.12 -8.94 0.92
CA GLN A 207 -4.56 -10.29 0.91
C GLN A 207 -4.06 -10.67 -0.49
N TYR A 208 -2.80 -11.10 -0.56
CA TYR A 208 -2.19 -11.56 -1.81
C TYR A 208 -2.77 -12.92 -2.21
N SER A 209 -3.06 -13.10 -3.50
CA SER A 209 -3.54 -14.36 -4.05
C SER A 209 -3.16 -14.52 -5.52
N GLU A 210 -3.41 -15.69 -6.10
CA GLU A 210 -3.24 -15.90 -7.55
C GLU A 210 -4.11 -14.96 -8.41
N TYR A 211 -5.20 -14.42 -7.86
CA TYR A 211 -6.11 -13.50 -8.57
C TYR A 211 -5.86 -12.02 -8.25
N PHE A 212 -4.93 -11.73 -7.34
CA PHE A 212 -4.64 -10.39 -6.85
C PHE A 212 -3.17 -10.32 -6.46
N VAL A 213 -2.36 -9.88 -7.40
CA VAL A 213 -0.89 -9.93 -7.38
C VAL A 213 -0.31 -8.51 -7.43
N CYS A 214 1.02 -8.38 -7.37
CA CYS A 214 1.73 -7.10 -7.30
C CYS A 214 1.25 -6.05 -8.32
N ALA A 215 0.89 -6.47 -9.54
CA ALA A 215 0.34 -5.59 -10.57
C ALA A 215 -0.97 -4.91 -10.13
N ASP A 216 -1.88 -5.65 -9.48
CA ASP A 216 -3.14 -5.13 -8.93
C ASP A 216 -2.90 -4.16 -7.76
N TYR A 217 -1.93 -4.49 -6.87
CA TYR A 217 -1.56 -3.57 -5.77
C TYR A 217 -1.04 -2.25 -6.32
N ALA A 218 -0.11 -2.32 -7.28
CA ALA A 218 0.49 -1.14 -7.88
C ALA A 218 -0.54 -0.30 -8.65
N GLU A 219 -1.52 -0.92 -9.30
CA GLU A 219 -2.64 -0.20 -9.94
C GLU A 219 -3.47 0.58 -8.91
N ILE A 220 -3.83 -0.04 -7.78
CA ILE A 220 -4.65 0.60 -6.77
C ILE A 220 -3.89 1.76 -6.11
N VAL A 221 -2.63 1.56 -5.73
CA VAL A 221 -1.80 2.64 -5.17
C VAL A 221 -1.65 3.78 -6.17
N HIS A 222 -1.46 3.47 -7.46
CA HIS A 222 -1.39 4.47 -8.53
C HIS A 222 -2.66 5.34 -8.55
N ASN A 223 -3.81 4.67 -8.65
CA ASN A 223 -5.11 5.32 -8.78
C ASN A 223 -5.48 6.12 -7.51
N ASN A 224 -5.14 5.61 -6.32
CA ASN A 224 -5.37 6.29 -5.06
C ASN A 224 -4.49 7.54 -4.93
N ALA A 225 -3.21 7.48 -5.30
CA ALA A 225 -2.32 8.64 -5.27
C ALA A 225 -2.81 9.74 -6.24
N GLU A 226 -3.10 9.38 -7.49
CA GLU A 226 -3.60 10.32 -8.50
C GLU A 226 -4.92 10.97 -8.05
N ALA A 227 -5.82 10.20 -7.43
CA ALA A 227 -7.06 10.71 -6.84
C ALA A 227 -6.82 11.68 -5.67
N ASN A 228 -5.69 11.56 -4.96
CA ASN A 228 -5.23 12.50 -3.92
C ASN A 228 -4.38 13.66 -4.47
N GLY A 229 -4.24 13.77 -5.80
CA GLY A 229 -3.43 14.82 -6.43
C GLY A 229 -1.92 14.58 -6.32
N ILE A 230 -1.50 13.37 -5.96
CA ILE A 230 -0.11 12.95 -5.90
C ILE A 230 0.22 12.22 -7.19
N LYS A 231 1.17 12.77 -7.95
CA LYS A 231 1.59 12.17 -9.20
C LYS A 231 2.42 10.93 -8.93
N THR A 232 2.09 9.82 -9.59
CA THR A 232 2.79 8.56 -9.42
C THR A 232 2.85 7.78 -10.73
N ALA A 233 3.79 6.86 -10.79
CA ALA A 233 3.96 5.94 -11.90
C ALA A 233 3.68 4.51 -11.43
N TRP A 234 3.12 3.71 -12.32
CA TRP A 234 3.14 2.25 -12.23
C TRP A 234 4.46 1.76 -12.85
N VAL A 235 5.16 0.85 -12.18
CA VAL A 235 6.50 0.42 -12.59
C VAL A 235 6.53 -1.10 -12.73
N ALA A 236 6.89 -1.58 -13.93
CA ALA A 236 7.23 -2.98 -14.15
C ALA A 236 8.74 -3.20 -14.03
N ILE A 237 9.10 -4.33 -13.44
CA ILE A 237 10.47 -4.79 -13.27
C ILE A 237 10.57 -6.18 -13.89
N SER A 238 11.53 -6.36 -14.79
CA SER A 238 11.89 -7.69 -15.31
C SER A 238 13.19 -8.16 -14.66
N PHE A 239 13.37 -9.47 -14.55
CA PHE A 239 14.58 -10.07 -13.99
C PHE A 239 15.19 -11.07 -14.95
N TYR A 240 16.52 -11.18 -14.96
CA TYR A 240 17.26 -12.06 -15.88
C TYR A 240 16.90 -13.55 -15.78
N ASP A 241 16.50 -14.01 -14.60
CA ASP A 241 16.30 -15.43 -14.28
C ASP A 241 14.89 -15.71 -13.70
N ASP A 242 13.92 -14.80 -13.91
CA ASP A 242 12.54 -14.95 -13.43
C ASP A 242 11.52 -14.35 -14.41
N ASP A 243 10.70 -15.23 -14.99
CA ASP A 243 9.68 -14.86 -15.98
C ASP A 243 8.45 -14.17 -15.37
N ASN A 244 8.29 -14.14 -14.04
CA ASN A 244 7.11 -13.54 -13.40
C ASN A 244 7.19 -12.01 -13.31
N GLY A 245 8.39 -11.43 -13.36
CA GLY A 245 8.61 -10.00 -13.13
C GLY A 245 8.11 -9.52 -11.76
N HIS A 246 8.03 -8.20 -11.59
CA HIS A 246 7.42 -7.56 -10.43
C HIS A 246 6.81 -6.21 -10.81
N ALA A 247 5.82 -5.74 -10.03
CA ALA A 247 5.18 -4.46 -10.23
C ALA A 247 5.10 -3.68 -8.92
N LEU A 248 5.40 -2.38 -8.99
CA LEU A 248 5.39 -1.46 -7.85
C LEU A 248 5.16 -0.02 -8.30
N ASN A 249 5.25 0.96 -7.41
CA ASN A 249 5.01 2.37 -7.74
C ASN A 249 6.27 3.22 -7.69
N GLY A 250 6.35 4.21 -8.58
CA GLY A 250 7.44 5.18 -8.64
C GLY A 250 6.94 6.59 -8.36
N PHE A 251 7.64 7.33 -7.51
CA PHE A 251 7.31 8.72 -7.19
C PHE A 251 8.49 9.62 -7.49
N ASN A 252 8.29 10.60 -8.38
CA ASN A 252 9.29 11.63 -8.64
C ASN A 252 9.22 12.69 -7.56
N THR A 253 9.96 12.50 -6.46
CA THR A 253 9.90 13.45 -5.34
C THR A 253 10.67 14.73 -5.64
N LEU A 254 10.19 15.84 -5.08
CA LEU A 254 10.78 17.17 -5.27
C LEU A 254 12.15 17.34 -4.58
N ASP A 255 12.41 16.56 -3.52
CA ASP A 255 13.49 16.76 -2.56
C ASP A 255 14.40 15.53 -2.38
N LYS A 256 13.94 14.32 -2.73
CA LYS A 256 14.72 13.07 -2.64
C LYS A 256 14.87 12.35 -3.98
N GLY A 257 14.45 12.96 -5.09
CA GLY A 257 14.52 12.34 -6.42
C GLY A 257 13.51 11.21 -6.61
N PHE A 258 13.77 10.32 -7.57
CA PHE A 258 12.82 9.28 -7.93
C PHE A 258 12.90 8.06 -6.99
N ILE A 259 11.87 7.82 -6.18
CA ILE A 259 11.81 6.70 -5.24
C ILE A 259 10.85 5.61 -5.72
N TYR A 260 11.07 4.38 -5.25
CA TYR A 260 10.20 3.23 -5.54
C TYR A 260 9.54 2.75 -4.24
N ILE A 261 8.21 2.58 -4.27
CA ILE A 261 7.43 2.05 -3.15
C ILE A 261 6.76 0.75 -3.59
N ASP A 262 6.93 -0.29 -2.79
CA ASP A 262 6.24 -1.56 -2.96
C ASP A 262 5.26 -1.76 -1.79
N SER A 263 3.97 -1.77 -2.12
CA SER A 263 2.86 -1.99 -1.19
C SER A 263 2.23 -3.38 -1.40
N THR A 264 2.94 -4.32 -2.03
CA THR A 264 2.44 -5.68 -2.22
C THR A 264 2.26 -6.37 -0.87
N GLY A 265 1.01 -6.69 -0.54
CA GLY A 265 0.63 -7.36 0.70
C GLY A 265 1.08 -8.83 0.75
N GLY A 266 0.92 -9.45 1.92
CA GLY A 266 1.20 -10.86 2.12
C GLY A 266 0.01 -11.78 1.89
N THR A 267 0.26 -13.09 1.81
CA THR A 267 -0.79 -14.12 1.81
C THR A 267 -1.55 -14.21 3.14
N GLU A 268 -0.96 -13.65 4.20
CA GLU A 268 -1.56 -13.49 5.52
C GLU A 268 -1.40 -12.05 5.99
N ILE A 269 -2.38 -11.54 6.75
CA ILE A 269 -2.27 -10.23 7.38
C ILE A 269 -1.30 -10.36 8.55
N GLY A 270 -0.11 -9.77 8.42
CA GLY A 270 0.89 -9.74 9.46
C GLY A 270 0.69 -8.55 10.43
N PRO A 271 1.48 -8.50 11.52
CA PRO A 271 1.37 -7.45 12.54
C PRO A 271 1.95 -6.10 12.08
N CYS A 272 2.69 -6.10 10.97
CA CYS A 272 3.42 -4.96 10.43
C CYS A 272 2.91 -4.60 9.03
N SER A 273 3.08 -3.35 8.64
CA SER A 273 2.84 -2.93 7.24
C SER A 273 3.74 -3.69 6.27
N TYR A 274 3.22 -3.92 5.07
CA TYR A 274 3.97 -4.47 3.94
C TYR A 274 4.62 -3.37 3.07
N ASP A 275 4.34 -2.10 3.33
CA ASP A 275 4.91 -0.96 2.60
C ASP A 275 6.42 -0.87 2.75
N ARG A 276 7.12 -0.80 1.62
CA ARG A 276 8.58 -0.75 1.57
C ARG A 276 9.07 0.32 0.63
N LEU A 277 10.13 0.99 1.05
CA LEU A 277 10.99 1.71 0.13
C LEU A 277 11.91 0.71 -0.56
N ILE A 278 11.96 0.75 -1.88
CA ILE A 278 12.74 -0.17 -2.69
C ILE A 278 13.92 0.54 -3.34
N GLY A 279 15.10 -0.06 -3.20
CA GLY A 279 16.27 0.28 -3.99
C GLY A 279 16.39 -0.66 -5.19
N ILE A 280 16.58 -0.06 -6.37
CA ILE A 280 16.62 -0.76 -7.66
C ILE A 280 17.85 -0.29 -8.42
N GLU A 281 18.62 -1.25 -8.94
CA GLU A 281 19.73 -1.00 -9.86
C GLU A 281 19.82 -2.17 -10.85
N ILE A 282 19.89 -1.85 -12.15
CA ILE A 282 20.03 -2.85 -13.21
C ILE A 282 21.28 -3.71 -12.95
N GLY A 283 21.12 -5.03 -13.02
CA GLY A 283 22.17 -6.01 -12.78
C GLY A 283 22.38 -6.38 -11.31
N LYS A 284 21.62 -5.79 -10.37
CA LYS A 284 21.63 -6.14 -8.94
C LYS A 284 20.29 -6.70 -8.49
N PRO A 285 20.26 -7.54 -7.45
CA PRO A 285 19.02 -7.84 -6.74
C PRO A 285 18.42 -6.56 -6.16
N MET A 286 17.09 -6.50 -6.09
CA MET A 286 16.42 -5.43 -5.36
C MET A 286 16.78 -5.51 -3.88
N TRP A 287 16.79 -4.36 -3.22
CA TRP A 287 16.85 -4.28 -1.77
C TRP A 287 15.72 -3.40 -1.26
N TYR A 288 15.36 -3.57 0.00
CA TYR A 288 14.20 -2.91 0.57
C TYR A 288 14.52 -2.35 1.94
N TYR A 289 13.71 -1.38 2.33
CA TYR A 289 13.68 -0.83 3.66
C TYR A 289 12.25 -0.73 4.13
N GLU A 290 12.04 -0.91 5.43
CA GLU A 290 10.76 -0.59 6.04
C GLU A 290 10.53 0.92 5.91
N LEU A 291 9.43 1.31 5.27
CA LEU A 291 9.11 2.74 5.08
C LEU A 291 8.85 3.44 6.43
N TYR A 292 8.37 2.68 7.42
CA TYR A 292 8.18 3.13 8.79
C TYR A 292 8.29 1.97 9.76
N LYS A 293 8.69 2.27 10.99
CA LYS A 293 9.02 1.27 12.01
C LYS A 293 7.82 0.40 12.38
N CYS A 294 8.02 -0.92 12.39
CA CYS A 294 7.12 -1.84 13.09
C CYS A 294 7.52 -2.02 14.57
N ASP A 295 6.53 -2.06 15.46
CA ASP A 295 6.73 -2.34 16.89
C ASP A 295 6.90 -3.83 17.21
N ASP A 296 6.63 -4.72 16.24
CA ASP A 296 6.85 -6.15 16.34
C ASP A 296 8.22 -6.53 15.75
N ASP A 297 8.86 -7.56 16.30
CA ASP A 297 10.11 -8.14 15.78
C ASP A 297 9.86 -9.04 14.54
N TYR A 298 8.68 -8.89 13.92
CA TYR A 298 8.26 -9.68 12.78
C TYR A 298 9.07 -9.31 11.53
N TYR A 299 9.78 -10.28 11.00
CA TYR A 299 10.63 -10.10 9.83
C TYR A 299 9.94 -10.65 8.59
N TYR A 300 9.66 -9.78 7.62
CA TYR A 300 9.27 -10.21 6.29
C TYR A 300 10.51 -10.47 5.44
N PRO A 301 10.72 -11.71 4.94
CA PRO A 301 11.86 -12.00 4.07
C PRO A 301 11.79 -11.20 2.76
N PRO A 302 12.93 -10.88 2.13
CA PRO A 302 12.95 -10.36 0.77
C PRO A 302 12.28 -11.35 -0.18
N PHE A 303 11.46 -10.83 -1.08
CA PHE A 303 10.69 -11.65 -2.00
C PHE A 303 11.49 -12.14 -3.21
N ILE A 304 12.58 -11.45 -3.62
CA ILE A 304 13.25 -11.73 -4.91
C ILE A 304 14.77 -11.58 -4.78
N SER A 305 15.50 -12.66 -5.11
CA SER A 305 16.97 -12.67 -5.17
C SER A 305 17.53 -12.47 -6.59
N SER A 306 16.64 -12.54 -7.59
CA SER A 306 16.97 -12.35 -9.00
C SER A 306 17.43 -10.92 -9.29
N LYS A 307 18.32 -10.77 -10.26
CA LYS A 307 18.87 -9.47 -10.66
C LYS A 307 17.92 -8.75 -11.61
N VAL A 308 17.76 -7.45 -11.39
CA VAL A 308 16.95 -6.56 -12.23
C VAL A 308 17.55 -6.52 -13.64
N GLU A 309 16.74 -6.82 -14.64
CA GLU A 309 17.08 -6.74 -16.07
C GLU A 309 16.65 -5.39 -16.66
N SER A 310 15.38 -5.04 -16.48
CA SER A 310 14.79 -3.81 -16.99
C SER A 310 13.82 -3.18 -15.99
N ILE A 311 13.56 -1.89 -16.19
CA ILE A 311 12.62 -1.10 -15.40
C ILE A 311 11.80 -0.28 -16.40
N ASP A 312 10.50 -0.52 -16.45
CA ASP A 312 9.56 0.22 -17.29
C ASP A 312 8.70 1.11 -16.39
N VAL A 313 8.83 2.43 -16.55
CA VAL A 313 8.10 3.43 -15.76
C VAL A 313 6.95 3.99 -16.58
N ILE A 314 5.72 3.79 -16.10
CA ILE A 314 4.48 4.09 -16.83
C ILE A 314 3.68 5.16 -16.07
N TRP A 315 3.35 6.25 -16.77
CA TRP A 315 2.77 7.46 -16.20
C TRP A 315 1.32 7.71 -16.56
#